data_AF-A0A975A1W5-F1
#
_entry.id   AF-A0A975A1W5-F1
#
_cell.length_a   1.000
_cell.length_b   1.000
_cell.length_c   1.000
_cell.angle_alpha   90.00
_cell.angle_beta   90.00
_cell.angle_gamma   90.00
#
_symmetry.space_group_name_H-M   'P 1'
#
loop_
_entity.id
_entity.type
_entity.pdbx_description
1 polymer ?
#
loop_
_entity_poly.entity_id
_entity_poly.type
_entity_poly.pdbx_seq_one_letter_code
_entity_poly.pdbx_strand_id
1 'polypeptide(L)'
;MKVRNFNHLKELASKNDDMQHFYVILAGGLAKSGLRISYHRDSDTFDIIHEIDESHVELNSLELLNNFFFKEAIFNNCLFLSEID
;
A
#
# COMPACT_ATOMS: atom_id res chain seq x y z
N MET A 1 -11.21 -3.89 -0.23
CA MET A 1 -11.06 -4.23 1.22
C MET A 1 -10.24 -3.21 2.03
N LYS A 2 -10.63 -2.83 3.27
CA LYS A 2 -9.85 -1.90 4.13
C LYS A 2 -8.61 -2.55 4.78
N VAL A 3 -7.45 -1.89 4.72
CA VAL A 3 -6.22 -2.31 5.43
C VAL A 3 -6.33 -1.96 6.91
N ARG A 4 -5.99 -2.91 7.80
CA ARG A 4 -6.26 -2.80 9.24
C ARG A 4 -5.02 -2.42 10.06
N ASN A 5 -3.87 -2.89 9.61
CA ASN A 5 -2.56 -2.67 10.22
C ASN A 5 -1.49 -3.13 9.20
N PHE A 6 -0.22 -2.96 9.57
CA PHE A 6 0.92 -3.32 8.73
C PHE A 6 0.97 -4.82 8.36
N ASN A 7 0.65 -5.71 9.29
CA ASN A 7 0.62 -7.15 9.00
C ASN A 7 -0.47 -7.49 7.99
N HIS A 8 -1.65 -6.87 8.11
CA HIS A 8 -2.70 -7.01 7.11
C HIS A 8 -2.28 -6.47 5.74
N LEU A 9 -1.51 -5.38 5.69
CA LEU A 9 -0.94 -4.90 4.43
C LEU A 9 -0.01 -5.95 3.80
N LYS A 10 0.90 -6.53 4.57
CA LYS A 10 1.81 -7.59 4.12
C LYS A 10 1.05 -8.80 3.56
N GLU A 11 0.02 -9.24 4.28
CA GLU A 11 -0.84 -10.35 3.85
C GLU A 11 -1.51 -10.07 2.51
N LEU A 12 -2.06 -8.86 2.34
CA LEU A 12 -2.75 -8.48 1.11
C LEU A 12 -1.77 -8.29 -0.05
N ALA A 13 -0.66 -7.58 0.18
CA ALA A 13 0.35 -7.27 -0.85
C ALA A 13 1.20 -8.48 -1.27
N SER A 14 1.14 -9.60 -0.55
CA SER A 14 1.80 -10.85 -0.93
C SER A 14 0.85 -11.88 -1.57
N LYS A 15 -0.35 -11.46 -1.98
CA LYS A 15 -1.27 -12.34 -2.71
C LYS A 15 -0.88 -12.44 -4.18
N ASN A 16 -0.78 -13.68 -4.67
CA ASN A 16 -0.75 -14.05 -6.10
C ASN A 16 0.47 -13.61 -6.94
N ASP A 17 1.67 -13.55 -6.38
CA ASP A 17 2.96 -13.25 -7.09
C ASP A 17 2.99 -11.97 -7.97
N ASP A 18 1.90 -11.20 -8.02
CA ASP A 18 1.72 -9.99 -8.82
C ASP A 18 1.39 -8.80 -7.90
N MET A 19 1.69 -7.60 -8.39
CA MET A 19 1.39 -6.36 -7.69
C MET A 19 -0.11 -6.18 -7.51
N GLN A 20 -0.51 -5.99 -6.25
CA GLN A 20 -1.89 -5.77 -5.90
C GLN A 20 -2.23 -4.29 -5.98
N HIS A 21 -3.42 -3.96 -6.47
CA HIS A 21 -3.87 -2.56 -6.56
C HIS A 21 -4.45 -2.11 -5.23
N PHE A 22 -3.96 -0.99 -4.73
CA PHE A 22 -4.43 -0.29 -3.55
C PHE A 22 -4.85 1.12 -3.92
N TYR A 23 -5.61 1.75 -3.03
CA TYR A 23 -5.82 3.18 -3.07
C TYR A 23 -5.84 3.76 -1.66
N VAL A 24 -5.39 5.01 -1.56
CA VAL A 24 -5.52 5.82 -0.35
C VAL A 24 -6.58 6.87 -0.57
N ILE A 25 -7.52 6.97 0.38
CA ILE A 25 -8.48 8.07 0.43
C ILE A 25 -7.78 9.32 0.98
N LEU A 26 -7.93 10.43 0.25
CA LEU A 26 -7.34 11.72 0.56
C LEU A 26 -8.45 12.77 0.76
N ALA A 27 -8.09 13.89 1.42
CA ALA A 27 -8.97 15.06 1.58
C ALA A 27 -10.39 14.71 2.09
N GLY A 28 -10.50 13.80 3.06
CA GLY A 28 -11.77 13.42 3.66
C GLY A 28 -12.72 12.64 2.74
N GLY A 29 -12.22 12.03 1.67
CA GLY A 29 -13.06 11.29 0.71
C GLY A 29 -13.19 11.94 -0.66
N LEU A 30 -12.70 13.17 -0.82
CA LEU A 30 -12.84 13.92 -2.07
C LEU A 30 -11.91 13.45 -3.19
N ALA A 31 -10.82 12.78 -2.83
CA ALA A 31 -9.85 12.25 -3.77
C ALA A 31 -9.37 10.86 -3.36
N LYS A 32 -8.89 10.10 -4.35
CA LYS A 32 -8.18 8.84 -4.15
C LYS A 32 -6.86 8.87 -4.91
N SER A 33 -5.83 8.29 -4.31
CA SER A 33 -4.54 8.05 -4.96
C SER A 33 -4.34 6.55 -5.14
N GLY A 34 -4.13 6.11 -6.38
CA GLY A 34 -3.88 4.72 -6.73
C GLY A 34 -2.44 4.31 -6.49
N LEU A 35 -2.25 3.09 -6.02
CA LEU A 35 -0.96 2.49 -5.70
C LEU A 35 -0.96 1.04 -6.19
N ARG A 36 0.18 0.56 -6.68
CA ARG A 36 0.40 -0.88 -6.87
C ARG A 36 1.47 -1.32 -5.89
N ILE A 37 1.18 -2.35 -5.10
CA ILE A 37 2.06 -2.79 -4.01
C ILE A 37 2.22 -4.30 -4.08
N SER A 38 3.46 -4.76 -4.12
CA SER A 38 3.84 -6.16 -3.86
C SER A 38 4.74 -6.24 -2.63
N TYR A 39 4.56 -7.28 -1.82
CA TYR A 39 5.42 -7.55 -0.66
C TYR A 39 6.15 -8.88 -0.85
N HIS A 40 7.48 -8.80 -0.86
CA HIS A 40 8.40 -9.93 -1.00
C HIS A 40 8.84 -10.40 0.37
N ARG A 41 8.34 -11.57 0.79
CA ARG A 41 8.57 -12.10 2.14
C ARG A 41 10.02 -12.48 2.40
N ASP A 42 10.71 -12.98 1.38
CA ASP A 42 12.09 -13.48 1.51
C ASP A 42 13.09 -12.35 1.79
N SER A 43 12.84 -11.16 1.24
CA SER A 43 13.67 -9.96 1.43
C SER A 43 13.11 -8.95 2.43
N ASP A 44 11.89 -9.15 2.94
CA ASP A 44 11.13 -8.19 3.76
C ASP A 44 10.95 -6.82 3.09
N THR A 45 10.76 -6.83 1.77
CA THR A 45 10.72 -5.64 0.91
C THR A 45 9.34 -5.42 0.29
N PHE A 46 8.94 -4.16 0.21
CA PHE A 46 7.79 -3.69 -0.55
C PHE A 46 8.25 -3.00 -1.82
N ASP A 47 7.73 -3.42 -2.96
CA ASP A 47 7.78 -2.65 -4.20
C ASP A 47 6.47 -1.88 -4.35
N ILE A 48 6.58 -0.58 -4.53
CA ILE A 48 5.45 0.33 -4.61
C ILE A 48 5.56 1.16 -5.88
N ILE A 49 4.49 1.18 -6.66
CA ILE A 49 4.31 2.09 -7.79
C ILE A 49 3.19 3.06 -7.47
N HIS A 50 3.46 4.36 -7.54
CA HIS A 50 2.44 5.39 -7.47
C HIS A 50 1.79 5.57 -8.83
N GLU A 51 0.48 5.36 -8.96
CA GLU A 51 -0.19 5.42 -10.26
C GLU A 51 -0.35 6.85 -10.80
N ILE A 52 -0.16 7.88 -9.97
CA ILE A 52 -0.32 9.29 -10.37
C ILE A 52 0.83 9.75 -11.28
N ASP A 53 2.05 9.35 -10.94
CA ASP A 53 3.29 9.81 -11.57
C ASP A 53 4.21 8.68 -12.02
N GLU A 54 3.74 7.44 -11.91
CA GLU A 54 4.47 6.20 -12.23
C GLU A 54 5.80 6.07 -11.46
N SER A 55 5.96 6.80 -10.34
CA SER A 55 7.16 6.69 -9.52
C SER A 55 7.22 5.33 -8.83
N HIS A 56 8.42 4.75 -8.85
CA HIS A 56 8.72 3.46 -8.23
C HIS A 56 9.56 3.68 -6.97
N VAL A 57 9.15 3.04 -5.86
CA VAL A 57 9.86 3.07 -4.59
C VAL A 57 9.93 1.66 -4.03
N GLU A 58 11.13 1.25 -3.65
CA GLU A 58 11.40 0.02 -2.91
C GLU A 58 11.68 0.38 -1.45
N LEU A 59 10.95 -0.21 -0.51
CA LEU A 59 11.10 0.04 0.93
C LEU A 59 11.07 -1.27 1.71
N ASN A 60 11.95 -1.45 2.70
CA ASN A 60 11.76 -2.54 3.65
C ASN A 60 10.62 -2.22 4.64
N SER A 61 10.20 -3.23 5.41
CA SER A 61 9.08 -3.05 6.36
C SER A 61 9.28 -1.97 7.41
N LEU A 62 10.51 -1.76 7.88
CA LEU A 62 10.82 -0.72 8.86
C LEU A 62 10.75 0.67 8.23
N GLU A 63 11.26 0.82 7.01
CA GLU A 63 11.18 2.07 6.25
C GLU A 63 9.74 2.42 5.91
N LEU A 64 8.94 1.45 5.46
CA LEU A 64 7.53 1.65 5.17
C LEU A 64 6.75 2.03 6.44
N LEU A 65 7.03 1.39 7.58
CA LEU A 65 6.42 1.71 8.88
C LEU A 65 6.72 3.14 9.33
N ASN A 66 7.92 3.63 9.03
CA ASN A 66 8.35 4.99 9.37
C ASN A 66 8.01 6.01 8.28
N ASN A 67 7.59 5.57 7.10
CA ASN A 67 7.12 6.45 6.04
C ASN A 67 5.83 7.13 6.49
N PHE A 68 5.89 8.47 6.60
CA PHE A 68 4.78 9.28 7.11
C PHE A 68 3.47 9.04 6.34
N PHE A 69 3.53 8.93 5.01
CA PHE A 69 2.34 8.74 4.18
C PHE A 69 1.64 7.40 4.48
N PHE A 70 2.37 6.28 4.46
CA PHE A 70 1.79 4.95 4.70
C PHE A 70 1.34 4.76 6.14
N LYS A 71 2.14 5.25 7.09
CA LYS A 71 1.80 5.22 8.51
C LYS A 71 0.49 5.93 8.78
N GLU A 72 0.35 7.17 8.30
CA GLU A 72 -0.88 7.95 8.48
C GLU A 72 -2.06 7.34 7.71
N ALA A 73 -1.85 6.83 6.49
CA ALA A 73 -2.92 6.20 5.72
C ALA A 73 -3.51 4.97 6.43
N ILE A 74 -2.68 4.13 7.06
CA ILE A 74 -3.15 2.96 7.81
C ILE A 74 -3.78 3.40 9.13
N PHE A 75 -3.14 4.29 9.89
CA PHE A 75 -3.63 4.76 11.19
C PHE A 75 -4.99 5.46 11.07
N ASN A 76 -5.16 6.28 10.04
CA ASN A 76 -6.42 7.00 9.77
C ASN A 76 -7.45 6.15 9.01
N ASN A 77 -7.23 4.85 8.82
CA ASN A 77 -8.16 3.95 8.12
C ASN A 77 -8.44 4.34 6.65
N CYS A 78 -7.46 4.94 5.98
CA CYS A 78 -7.57 5.49 4.64
C CYS A 78 -6.98 4.62 3.52
N LEU A 79 -6.27 3.52 3.83
CA LEU A 79 -5.68 2.61 2.84
C LEU A 79 -6.59 1.39 2.58
N PHE A 80 -6.82 1.08 1.31
CA PHE A 80 -7.72 0.02 0.86
C PHE A 80 -7.10 -0.77 -0.30
N LEU A 81 -7.30 -2.09 -0.30
CA LEU A 81 -7.12 -2.93 -1.48
C LEU A 81 -8.27 -2.66 -2.46
N SER A 82 -7.93 -2.36 -3.70
CA SER A 82 -8.87 -2.30 -4.82
C SER A 82 -9.17 -3.72 -5.27
N GLU A 83 -10.42 -4.15 -5.12
CA GLU A 83 -10.93 -5.32 -5.82
C GLU A 83 -11.28 -4.81 -7.21
N ILE A 84 -10.41 -5.06 -8.19
CA ILE A 84 -10.74 -4.79 -9.59
C ILE A 84 -11.65 -5.94 -10.04
N ASP A 85 -12.85 -5.62 -10.52
CA ASP A 85 -13.70 -6.51 -11.33
C ASP A 85 -13.07 -6.76 -12.71
#